data_AF-A0A1M6ALI5-F1
#
_entry.id   AF-A0A1M6ALI5-F1
#
_cell.length_a   1.000
_cell.length_b   1.000
_cell.length_c   1.000
_cell.angle_alpha   90.00
_cell.angle_beta   90.00
_cell.angle_gamma   90.00
#
_symmetry.space_group_name_H-M   'P 1'
#
loop_
_entity.id
_entity.type
_entity.pdbx_description
1 polymer ?
#
loop_
_entity_poly.entity_id
_entity_poly.type
_entity_poly.pdbx_seq_one_letter_code
_entity_poly.pdbx_strand_id
1 'polypeptide(L)'
;MPDDRHDPFAHDGPDDRAPAPSDALAEALLCLAADQPEPRPGQVLARGVCRHLLSHGFVTVEELTPVQGLRVDVMALGPKGEVWVIECKSSRADYTSDRKWQGYLEWCDRFFWAVDEAFPSELLPAETGLIVADGYDAEILRLGPETKLAGARRKTVTQKFARHAALRAQALRDPGARLGW
;
A
#
# COMPACT_ATOMS: atom_id res chain seq x y z
N MET A 1 9.63 -23.65 74.76
CA MET A 1 10.98 -23.49 74.19
C MET A 1 11.37 -24.80 73.54
N PRO A 2 11.88 -24.81 72.30
CA PRO A 2 11.22 -24.55 70.99
C PRO A 2 11.13 -25.87 70.18
N ASP A 3 10.51 -26.00 69.00
CA ASP A 3 10.84 -25.33 67.75
C ASP A 3 9.73 -25.50 66.70
N ASP A 4 9.26 -24.36 66.20
CA ASP A 4 8.49 -24.18 64.98
C ASP A 4 9.33 -24.61 63.77
N ARG A 5 8.80 -25.47 62.90
CA ARG A 5 9.07 -25.34 61.46
C ARG A 5 7.82 -25.65 60.64
N HIS A 6 6.97 -24.64 60.58
CA HIS A 6 6.13 -24.40 59.42
C HIS A 6 7.07 -24.19 58.22
N ASP A 7 6.92 -24.99 57.17
CA ASP A 7 7.63 -24.79 55.91
C ASP A 7 6.86 -23.75 55.09
N PRO A 8 7.39 -22.52 54.89
CA PRO A 8 6.69 -21.48 54.15
C PRO A 8 6.87 -21.60 52.62
N PHE A 9 7.43 -22.71 52.11
CA PHE A 9 7.76 -22.87 50.69
C PHE A 9 7.15 -24.11 50.02
N ALA A 10 6.04 -24.64 50.54
CA ALA A 10 5.26 -25.64 49.80
C ALA A 10 4.62 -24.98 48.56
N HIS A 11 5.39 -25.07 47.47
CA HIS A 11 5.16 -24.61 46.12
C HIS A 11 3.69 -24.40 45.72
N ASP A 12 3.36 -23.14 45.40
CA ASP A 12 2.35 -22.82 44.40
C ASP A 12 2.73 -23.57 43.11
N GLY A 13 2.00 -24.64 42.82
CA GLY A 13 2.04 -25.27 41.51
C GLY A 13 1.54 -24.28 40.45
N PRO A 14 1.98 -24.39 39.18
CA PRO A 14 1.48 -23.52 38.13
C PRO A 14 -0.04 -23.59 38.07
N ASP A 15 -0.70 -22.43 38.14
CA ASP A 15 -2.15 -22.29 37.99
C ASP A 15 -2.55 -22.82 36.61
N ASP A 16 -3.08 -24.05 36.58
CA ASP A 16 -3.47 -24.80 35.38
C ASP A 16 -4.79 -24.30 34.76
N ARG A 17 -5.20 -23.06 35.07
CA ARG A 17 -6.35 -22.43 34.44
C ARG A 17 -6.04 -22.11 32.98
N ALA A 18 -6.69 -22.87 32.09
CA ALA A 18 -6.81 -22.49 30.69
C ALA A 18 -7.28 -21.02 30.58
N PRO A 19 -6.67 -20.21 29.70
CA PRO A 19 -6.95 -18.78 29.61
C PRO A 19 -8.45 -18.53 29.38
N ALA A 20 -8.97 -17.47 30.00
CA ALA A 20 -10.37 -17.10 29.86
C ALA A 20 -10.70 -16.86 28.38
N PRO A 21 -11.92 -17.16 27.90
CA PRO A 21 -12.29 -17.04 26.49
C PRO A 21 -12.14 -15.63 25.89
N SER A 22 -12.00 -14.58 26.71
CA SER A 22 -11.64 -13.22 26.27
C SER A 22 -10.20 -13.12 25.76
N ASP A 23 -9.29 -13.87 26.37
CA ASP A 23 -7.86 -13.81 26.08
C ASP A 23 -7.54 -14.62 24.83
N ALA A 24 -8.27 -15.71 24.57
CA ALA A 24 -8.10 -16.50 23.35
C ALA A 24 -8.50 -15.74 22.07
N LEU A 25 -9.56 -14.91 22.11
CA LEU A 25 -9.93 -14.04 20.99
C LEU A 25 -8.92 -12.90 20.82
N ALA A 26 -8.46 -12.31 21.93
CA ALA A 26 -7.43 -11.27 21.91
C ALA A 26 -6.08 -11.80 21.38
N GLU A 27 -5.65 -12.99 21.81
CA GLU A 27 -4.44 -13.65 21.31
C GLU A 27 -4.61 -14.13 19.86
N ALA A 28 -5.78 -14.62 19.46
CA ALA A 28 -6.04 -14.94 18.06
C ALA A 28 -6.00 -13.68 17.19
N LEU A 29 -6.59 -12.56 17.64
CA LEU A 29 -6.51 -11.26 16.98
C LEU A 29 -5.06 -10.74 16.94
N LEU A 30 -4.29 -10.92 18.01
CA LEU A 30 -2.87 -10.56 18.07
C LEU A 30 -2.05 -11.41 17.11
N CYS A 31 -2.33 -12.71 17.01
CA CYS A 31 -1.66 -13.65 16.12
C CYS A 31 -2.01 -13.38 14.65
N LEU A 32 -3.28 -13.08 14.35
CA LEU A 32 -3.75 -12.62 13.03
C LEU A 32 -3.14 -11.26 12.62
N ALA A 33 -2.89 -10.37 13.58
CA ALA A 33 -2.22 -9.09 13.36
C ALA A 33 -0.68 -9.22 13.25
N ALA A 34 -0.08 -10.16 13.97
CA ALA A 34 1.36 -10.41 13.98
C ALA A 34 1.86 -11.17 12.75
N ASP A 35 0.99 -11.90 12.05
CA ASP A 35 1.31 -12.61 10.80
C ASP A 35 1.16 -11.73 9.54
N GLN A 36 1.04 -10.40 9.71
CA GLN A 36 1.08 -9.50 8.56
C GLN A 36 2.54 -9.30 8.13
N PRO A 37 2.92 -9.68 6.89
CA PRO A 37 4.28 -9.46 6.42
C PRO A 37 4.61 -7.97 6.46
N GLU A 38 5.80 -7.63 6.97
CA GLU A 38 6.30 -6.26 6.97
C GLU A 38 6.19 -5.65 5.56
N PRO A 39 5.71 -4.40 5.43
CA PRO A 39 5.50 -3.78 4.13
C PRO A 39 6.83 -3.64 3.41
N ARG A 40 6.85 -4.04 2.13
CA ARG A 40 8.01 -3.83 1.26
C ARG A 40 8.29 -2.32 1.15
N PRO A 41 9.55 -1.88 0.97
CA PRO A 41 9.89 -0.46 0.87
C PRO A 41 9.02 0.35 -0.13
N GLY A 42 8.75 -0.19 -1.32
CA GLY A 42 7.83 0.46 -2.28
C GLY A 42 6.39 0.63 -1.78
N GLN A 43 5.89 -0.27 -0.93
CA GLN A 43 4.56 -0.15 -0.31
C GLN A 43 4.54 0.93 0.78
N VAL A 44 5.66 1.16 1.46
CA VAL A 44 5.81 2.26 2.40
C VAL A 44 5.66 3.60 1.66
N LEU A 45 6.35 3.78 0.54
CA LEU A 45 6.20 4.96 -0.31
C LEU A 45 4.76 5.12 -0.84
N ALA A 46 4.17 4.03 -1.34
CA ALA A 46 2.79 4.04 -1.85
C ALA A 46 1.79 4.53 -0.78
N ARG A 47 2.01 4.17 0.49
CA ARG A 47 1.18 4.63 1.62
C ARG A 47 1.23 6.15 1.77
N GLY A 48 2.43 6.75 1.80
CA GLY A 48 2.59 8.21 1.88
C GLY A 48 1.94 8.92 0.70
N VAL A 49 2.21 8.42 -0.52
CA VAL A 49 1.60 8.92 -1.76
C VAL A 49 0.07 8.90 -1.68
N CYS A 50 -0.53 7.77 -1.27
CA CYS A 50 -1.99 7.65 -1.19
C CYS A 50 -2.60 8.63 -0.18
N ARG A 51 -1.94 8.87 0.96
CA ARG A 51 -2.38 9.83 1.96
C ARG A 51 -2.32 11.26 1.45
N HIS A 52 -1.20 11.64 0.83
CA HIS A 52 -1.02 12.95 0.25
C HIS A 52 -2.06 13.22 -0.85
N LEU A 53 -2.25 12.28 -1.77
CA LEU A 53 -3.22 12.44 -2.85
C LEU A 53 -4.66 12.57 -2.33
N LEU A 54 -5.00 11.88 -1.23
CA LEU A 54 -6.29 12.05 -0.56
C LEU A 54 -6.50 13.46 -0.04
N SER A 55 -5.48 14.13 0.53
CA SER A 55 -5.61 15.54 0.96
C SER A 55 -5.82 16.50 -0.21
N HIS A 56 -5.49 16.09 -1.44
CA HIS A 56 -5.75 16.82 -2.68
C HIS A 56 -7.05 16.40 -3.39
N GLY A 57 -7.88 15.56 -2.75
CA GLY A 57 -9.18 15.13 -3.29
C GLY A 57 -9.10 14.03 -4.35
N PHE A 58 -7.93 13.40 -4.52
CA PHE A 58 -7.78 12.19 -5.32
C PHE A 58 -8.12 10.96 -4.50
N VAL A 59 -8.58 9.90 -5.16
CA VAL A 59 -8.68 8.56 -4.59
C VAL A 59 -7.71 7.63 -5.30
N THR A 60 -7.20 6.62 -4.60
CA THR A 60 -6.14 5.76 -5.13
C THR A 60 -6.50 4.27 -5.06
N VAL A 61 -5.86 3.49 -5.93
CA VAL A 61 -5.74 2.05 -5.79
C VAL A 61 -4.30 1.63 -6.04
N GLU A 62 -3.88 0.57 -5.37
CA GLU A 62 -2.54 0.00 -5.52
C GLU A 62 -2.56 -1.25 -6.43
N GLU A 63 -1.43 -1.50 -7.10
CA GLU A 63 -1.14 -2.74 -7.83
C GLU A 63 -2.21 -3.05 -8.90
N LEU A 64 -2.56 -2.06 -9.72
CA LEU A 64 -3.59 -2.17 -10.77
C LEU A 64 -2.96 -2.50 -12.12
N THR A 65 -3.61 -3.38 -12.88
CA THR A 65 -3.20 -3.75 -14.24
C THR A 65 -4.05 -3.03 -15.30
N PRO A 66 -3.56 -1.91 -15.90
CA PRO A 66 -4.33 -1.15 -16.87
C PRO A 66 -4.53 -1.93 -18.18
N VAL A 67 -3.54 -2.73 -18.56
CA VAL A 67 -3.56 -3.68 -19.69
C VAL A 67 -2.64 -4.84 -19.38
N GLN A 68 -2.89 -6.00 -20.00
CA GLN A 68 -2.06 -7.19 -19.80
C GLN A 68 -0.58 -6.88 -20.02
N GLY A 69 0.26 -7.34 -19.08
CA GLY A 69 1.71 -7.11 -19.12
C GLY A 69 2.18 -5.80 -18.47
N LEU A 70 1.25 -4.93 -18.04
CA LEU A 70 1.55 -3.74 -17.26
C LEU A 70 0.89 -3.81 -15.88
N ARG A 71 1.58 -3.34 -14.84
CA ARG A 71 1.02 -3.17 -13.51
C ARG A 71 1.62 -1.91 -12.93
N VAL A 72 0.76 -1.02 -12.45
CA VAL A 72 1.19 0.24 -11.83
C VAL A 72 1.16 0.11 -10.33
N ASP A 73 2.12 0.73 -9.66
CA ASP A 73 2.22 0.69 -8.20
C ASP A 73 1.04 1.41 -7.56
N VAL A 74 0.80 2.67 -7.95
CA VAL A 74 -0.38 3.45 -7.56
C VAL A 74 -1.03 4.06 -8.79
N MET A 75 -2.36 3.88 -8.90
CA MET A 75 -3.19 4.66 -9.81
C MET A 75 -4.07 5.61 -8.98
N ALA A 76 -4.13 6.88 -9.38
CA ALA A 76 -4.97 7.88 -8.75
C ALA A 76 -6.07 8.37 -9.70
N LEU A 77 -7.26 8.61 -9.16
CA LEU A 77 -8.42 9.18 -9.85
C LEU A 77 -8.79 10.50 -9.18
N GLY A 78 -8.71 11.59 -9.94
CA GLY A 78 -9.06 12.94 -9.52
C GLY A 78 -10.55 13.24 -9.59
N PRO A 79 -11.01 14.33 -8.95
CA PRO A 79 -12.44 14.67 -8.84
C PRO A 79 -13.08 15.04 -10.20
N LYS A 80 -12.29 15.37 -11.22
CA LYS A 80 -12.79 15.65 -12.59
C LYS A 80 -12.50 14.49 -13.54
N GLY A 81 -12.08 13.34 -13.00
CA GLY A 81 -11.75 12.15 -13.76
C GLY A 81 -10.31 12.14 -14.31
N GLU A 82 -9.42 12.97 -13.76
CA GLU A 82 -7.98 12.89 -14.02
C GLU A 82 -7.45 11.52 -13.60
N VAL A 83 -6.58 10.90 -14.39
CA VAL A 83 -5.98 9.60 -14.10
C VAL A 83 -4.48 9.79 -13.99
N TRP A 84 -3.90 9.55 -12.81
CA TRP A 84 -2.46 9.61 -12.62
C TRP A 84 -1.89 8.22 -12.37
N VAL A 85 -0.68 7.98 -12.85
CA VAL A 85 0.12 6.80 -12.53
C VAL A 85 1.33 7.25 -11.73
N ILE A 86 1.58 6.57 -10.61
CA ILE A 86 2.70 6.83 -9.72
C ILE A 86 3.45 5.51 -9.52
N GLU A 87 4.72 5.50 -9.88
CA GLU A 87 5.62 4.36 -9.75
C GLU A 87 6.56 4.57 -8.56
N CYS A 88 6.50 3.69 -7.57
CA CYS A 88 7.23 3.79 -6.30
C CYS A 88 8.59 3.09 -6.41
N LYS A 89 9.69 3.85 -6.43
CA LYS A 89 11.05 3.30 -6.54
C LYS A 89 11.81 3.51 -5.25
N SER A 90 11.90 2.45 -4.45
CA SER A 90 12.64 2.45 -3.17
C SER A 90 14.16 2.37 -3.31
N SER A 91 14.67 2.14 -4.52
CA SER A 91 16.11 2.05 -4.75
C SER A 91 16.48 2.31 -6.21
N ARG A 92 17.76 2.64 -6.43
CA ARG A 92 18.30 2.75 -7.80
C ARG A 92 18.12 1.46 -8.60
N ALA A 93 18.25 0.31 -7.95
CA ALA A 93 18.06 -1.00 -8.59
C ALA A 93 16.62 -1.14 -9.09
N ASP A 94 15.62 -0.79 -8.27
CA ASP A 94 14.21 -0.82 -8.64
C ASP A 94 13.95 0.05 -9.87
N TYR A 95 14.47 1.29 -9.87
CA TYR A 95 14.36 2.19 -11.02
C TYR A 95 14.97 1.59 -12.30
N THR A 96 16.22 1.10 -12.23
CA THR A 96 16.90 0.56 -13.41
C THR A 96 16.28 -0.73 -13.98
N SER A 97 15.49 -1.43 -13.17
CA SER A 97 14.74 -2.62 -13.61
C SER A 97 13.50 -2.26 -14.44
N ASP A 98 12.97 -1.04 -14.29
CA ASP A 98 11.77 -0.56 -14.97
C ASP A 98 12.06 -0.01 -16.37
N ARG A 99 12.52 -0.91 -17.24
CA ARG A 99 12.99 -0.58 -18.60
C ARG A 99 11.88 -0.17 -19.58
N LYS A 100 10.61 -0.25 -19.16
CA LYS A 100 9.44 -0.04 -20.03
C LYS A 100 8.45 0.95 -19.46
N TRP A 101 8.88 1.81 -18.55
CA TRP A 101 8.01 2.77 -17.88
C TRP A 101 7.26 3.70 -18.85
N GLN A 102 7.85 3.99 -20.03
CA GLN A 102 7.17 4.78 -21.07
C GLN A 102 5.88 4.12 -21.57
N GLY A 103 5.75 2.80 -21.43
CA GLY A 103 4.52 2.06 -21.71
C GLY A 103 3.34 2.47 -20.82
N TYR A 104 3.58 3.10 -19.67
CA TYR A 104 2.52 3.61 -18.79
C TYR A 104 1.94 4.95 -19.28
N LEU A 105 2.67 5.71 -20.11
CA LEU A 105 2.28 7.07 -20.50
C LEU A 105 0.95 7.13 -21.29
N GLU A 106 0.60 6.07 -22.01
CA GLU A 106 -0.69 5.96 -22.73
C GLU A 106 -1.87 5.56 -21.81
N TRP A 107 -1.62 5.35 -20.52
CA TRP A 107 -2.62 4.90 -19.53
C TRP A 107 -2.88 5.93 -18.41
N CYS A 108 -2.30 7.12 -18.49
CA CYS A 108 -2.51 8.21 -17.54
C CYS A 108 -2.50 9.60 -18.21
N ASP A 109 -3.14 10.58 -17.57
CA ASP A 109 -2.98 11.99 -17.91
C ASP A 109 -1.63 12.54 -17.44
N ARG A 110 -1.13 12.05 -16.31
CA ARG A 110 0.18 12.41 -15.74
C ARG A 110 0.85 11.18 -15.13
N PHE A 111 2.16 11.14 -15.29
CA PHE A 111 3.02 10.10 -14.74
C PHE A 111 3.99 10.70 -13.71
N PHE A 112 4.15 10.00 -12.59
CA PHE A 112 5.05 10.39 -11.51
C PHE A 112 5.95 9.21 -11.11
N TRP A 113 7.18 9.54 -10.74
CA TRP A 113 7.95 8.70 -9.83
C TRP A 113 7.64 9.11 -8.40
N ALA A 114 7.54 8.14 -7.49
CA ALA A 114 7.58 8.35 -6.06
C ALA A 114 8.84 7.69 -5.48
N VAL A 115 9.64 8.45 -4.75
CA VAL A 115 10.90 8.00 -4.15
C VAL A 115 11.03 8.55 -2.73
N ASP A 116 11.94 8.01 -1.92
CA ASP A 116 12.29 8.63 -0.64
C ASP A 116 13.26 9.81 -0.81
N GLU A 117 13.49 10.55 0.27
CA GLU A 117 14.42 11.69 0.31
C GLU A 117 15.87 11.31 -0.01
N ALA A 118 16.27 10.08 0.29
CA ALA A 118 17.64 9.59 0.09
C ALA A 118 17.91 9.15 -1.36
N PHE A 119 16.86 9.00 -2.18
CA PHE A 119 16.98 8.58 -3.56
C PHE A 119 17.65 9.68 -4.42
N PRO A 120 18.64 9.34 -5.25
CA PRO A 120 19.30 10.29 -6.15
C PRO A 120 18.37 10.71 -7.31
N SER A 121 17.49 11.68 -7.04
CA SER A 121 16.40 12.08 -7.93
C SER A 121 16.86 12.62 -9.30
N GLU A 122 18.13 13.02 -9.41
CA GLU A 122 18.76 13.46 -10.66
C GLU A 122 18.89 12.33 -11.69
N LEU A 123 18.76 11.07 -11.28
CA LEU A 123 18.71 9.91 -12.17
C LEU A 123 17.37 9.78 -12.92
N LEU A 124 16.32 10.41 -12.40
CA LEU A 124 14.98 10.34 -12.97
C LEU A 124 14.87 11.29 -14.16
N PRO A 125 14.09 10.96 -15.20
CA PRO A 125 13.89 11.86 -16.34
C PRO A 125 13.30 13.20 -15.89
N ALA A 126 13.95 14.31 -16.24
CA ALA A 126 13.55 15.65 -15.79
C ALA A 126 12.11 16.02 -16.21
N GLU A 127 11.65 15.49 -17.35
CA GLU A 127 10.31 15.71 -17.89
C GLU A 127 9.22 14.85 -17.22
N THR A 128 9.52 14.09 -16.17
CA THR A 128 8.50 13.29 -15.46
C THR A 128 8.08 13.96 -14.16
N GLY A 129 6.89 13.64 -13.67
CA GLY A 129 6.46 14.06 -12.34
C GLY A 129 7.34 13.42 -11.26
N LEU A 130 7.52 14.14 -10.16
CA LEU A 130 8.29 13.66 -9.01
C LEU A 130 7.52 13.93 -7.73
N ILE A 131 7.38 12.87 -6.94
CA ILE A 131 6.87 12.87 -5.59
C ILE A 131 7.98 12.34 -4.67
N VAL A 132 8.26 13.05 -3.58
CA VAL A 132 9.06 12.52 -2.48
C VAL A 132 8.10 12.04 -1.40
N ALA A 133 8.27 10.82 -0.92
CA ALA A 133 7.33 10.16 -0.02
C ALA A 133 8.04 9.34 1.05
N ASP A 134 7.33 9.10 2.15
CA ASP A 134 7.68 8.11 3.15
C ASP A 134 6.43 7.31 3.59
N GLY A 135 6.49 6.62 4.72
CA GLY A 135 5.35 5.86 5.25
C GLY A 135 4.23 6.72 5.85
N TYR A 136 4.45 8.03 5.96
CA TYR A 136 3.61 8.97 6.68
C TYR A 136 2.88 9.91 5.73
N ASP A 137 3.59 10.53 4.80
CA ASP A 137 3.06 11.51 3.84
C ASP A 137 3.89 11.54 2.55
N ALA A 138 3.59 12.49 1.67
CA ALA A 138 4.39 12.79 0.49
C ALA A 138 4.32 14.27 0.11
N GLU A 139 5.16 14.68 -0.85
CA GLU A 139 5.14 16.01 -1.45
C GLU A 139 5.39 15.94 -2.95
N ILE A 140 4.55 16.62 -3.74
CA ILE A 140 4.75 16.78 -5.18
C ILE A 140 5.81 17.87 -5.43
N LEU A 141 7.06 17.47 -5.68
CA LEU A 141 8.14 18.42 -5.99
C LEU A 141 8.10 18.90 -7.45
N ARG A 142 7.59 18.07 -8.36
CA ARG A 142 7.49 18.43 -9.78
C ARG A 142 6.23 17.86 -10.41
N LEU A 143 5.44 18.74 -11.02
CA LEU A 143 4.35 18.33 -11.89
C LEU A 143 4.92 17.96 -13.26
N GLY A 144 4.82 16.69 -13.63
CA GLY A 144 5.15 16.22 -14.99
C GLY A 144 4.16 16.77 -16.04
N PRO A 145 4.44 16.61 -17.34
CA PRO A 145 3.59 17.05 -18.42
C PRO A 145 2.22 16.37 -18.35
N GLU A 146 1.20 17.08 -18.86
CA GLU A 146 -0.15 16.54 -19.00
C GLU A 146 -0.39 16.06 -20.42
N THR A 147 -0.66 14.77 -20.58
CA THR A 147 -1.07 14.17 -21.84
C THR A 147 -2.46 13.57 -21.65
N LYS A 148 -3.50 14.36 -21.94
CA LYS A 148 -4.88 13.94 -21.65
C LYS A 148 -5.25 12.63 -22.37
N LEU A 149 -5.76 11.67 -21.60
CA LEU A 149 -6.33 10.44 -22.14
C LEU A 149 -7.52 10.74 -23.05
N ALA A 150 -7.53 10.08 -24.21
CA ALA A 150 -8.69 10.02 -25.09
C ALA A 150 -9.91 9.45 -24.33
N GLY A 151 -11.11 9.93 -24.66
CA GLY A 151 -12.34 9.59 -23.91
C GLY A 151 -12.60 8.08 -23.78
N ALA A 152 -12.39 7.30 -24.85
CA ALA A 152 -12.54 5.85 -24.81
C ALA A 152 -11.54 5.17 -23.85
N ARG A 153 -10.28 5.63 -23.85
CA ARG A 153 -9.23 5.12 -22.95
C ARG A 153 -9.53 5.48 -21.50
N ARG A 154 -9.92 6.73 -21.24
CA ARG A 154 -10.35 7.20 -19.91
C ARG A 154 -11.48 6.34 -19.36
N LYS A 155 -12.54 6.11 -20.15
CA LYS A 155 -13.66 5.25 -19.74
C LYS A 155 -13.19 3.85 -19.33
N THR A 156 -12.33 3.22 -20.14
CA THR A 156 -11.78 1.89 -19.84
C THR A 156 -10.97 1.88 -18.54
N VAL A 157 -10.06 2.85 -18.36
CA VAL A 157 -9.22 2.92 -17.16
C VAL A 157 -10.05 3.20 -15.92
N THR A 158 -11.00 4.15 -15.97
CA THR A 158 -11.91 4.44 -14.86
C THR A 158 -12.78 3.23 -14.49
N GLN A 159 -13.28 2.47 -15.47
CA GLN A 159 -14.03 1.25 -15.18
C GLN A 159 -13.16 0.18 -14.49
N LYS A 160 -11.91 0.02 -14.93
CA LYS A 160 -10.95 -0.90 -14.28
C LYS A 160 -10.63 -0.45 -12.86
N PHE A 161 -10.35 0.83 -12.66
CA PHE A 161 -10.14 1.44 -11.34
C PHE A 161 -11.30 1.13 -10.40
N ALA A 162 -12.53 1.44 -10.83
CA ALA A 162 -13.74 1.24 -10.02
C ALA A 162 -13.94 -0.25 -9.65
N ARG A 163 -13.79 -1.17 -10.61
CA ARG A 163 -13.92 -2.60 -10.35
C ARG A 163 -12.82 -3.11 -9.42
N HIS A 164 -11.58 -2.68 -9.60
CA HIS A 164 -10.44 -3.07 -8.76
C HIS A 164 -10.63 -2.61 -7.31
N ALA A 165 -11.04 -1.36 -7.11
CA ALA A 165 -11.38 -0.81 -5.80
C ALA A 165 -12.53 -1.60 -5.14
N ALA A 166 -13.62 -1.82 -5.87
CA ALA A 166 -14.81 -2.51 -5.36
C ALA A 166 -14.51 -3.97 -4.97
N LEU A 167 -13.73 -4.70 -5.78
CA LEU A 167 -13.33 -6.07 -5.47
C LEU A 167 -12.49 -6.15 -4.20
N ARG A 168 -11.52 -5.24 -4.03
CA ARG A 168 -10.71 -5.19 -2.80
C ARG A 168 -11.54 -4.80 -1.58
N ALA A 169 -12.41 -3.81 -1.72
CA ALA A 169 -13.33 -3.41 -0.65
C ALA A 169 -14.32 -4.53 -0.27
N GLN A 170 -14.76 -5.33 -1.23
CA GLN A 170 -15.57 -6.51 -0.96
C GLN A 170 -14.76 -7.59 -0.24
N ALA A 171 -13.56 -7.93 -0.71
CA ALA A 171 -12.70 -8.92 -0.06
C ALA A 171 -12.29 -8.52 1.36
N LEU A 172 -12.12 -7.22 1.64
CA LEU A 172 -11.87 -6.71 2.98
C LEU A 172 -13.08 -6.83 3.90
N ARG A 173 -14.30 -6.59 3.37
CA ARG A 173 -15.55 -6.70 4.15
C ARG A 173 -16.01 -8.13 4.36
N ASP A 174 -15.69 -9.02 3.42
CA ASP A 174 -16.06 -10.43 3.45
C ASP A 174 -14.90 -11.30 2.91
N PRO A 175 -13.90 -11.61 3.75
CA PRO A 175 -12.75 -12.43 3.35
C PRO A 175 -13.11 -13.88 2.97
N GLY A 176 -14.29 -14.36 3.40
CA GLY A 176 -14.80 -15.70 3.14
C GLY A 176 -15.49 -15.85 1.79
N ALA A 177 -15.94 -14.75 1.18
CA ALA A 177 -16.56 -14.72 -0.16
C ALA A 177 -15.55 -14.90 -1.30
N ARG A 178 -14.79 -16.00 -1.26
CA ARG A 178 -13.96 -16.44 -2.39
C ARG A 178 -14.87 -17.13 -3.39
N LEU A 179 -15.04 -16.55 -4.58
CA LEU A 179 -15.63 -17.28 -5.69
C LEU A 179 -14.65 -18.38 -6.10
N GLY A 180 -15.02 -19.64 -5.87
CA GLY A 180 -14.29 -20.78 -6.41
C GLY A 180 -14.39 -20.76 -7.93
N TRP A 181 -13.26 -20.56 -8.59
CA TRP A 181 -13.08 -20.76 -10.02
C TRP A 181 -11.87 -21.65 -10.23
#